data_AF-A0A314KSV3-F1
#
_entry.id   AF-A0A314KSV3-F1
#
_cell.length_a   1.000
_cell.length_b   1.000
_cell.length_c   1.000
_cell.angle_alpha   90.00
_cell.angle_beta   90.00
_cell.angle_gamma   90.00
#
_symmetry.space_group_name_H-M   'P 1'
#
loop_
_entity.id
_entity.type
_entity.pdbx_description
1 polymer ?
#
loop_
_entity_poly.entity_id
_entity_poly.type
_entity_poly.pdbx_seq_one_letter_code
_entity_poly.pdbx_strand_id
1 'polypeptide(L)' 'MAGINLNNFFIDEHDPMLNVKVRCKHGDLLPLETSWSTRNPGRQFWSCPYYGTKSSKFFRWRDDAIDKRSRFILP' A
#
# COMPACT_ATOMS: atom_id res chain seq x y z
N MET A 1 -21.38 -19.56 -18.11
CA MET A 1 -21.22 -18.25 -17.44
C MET A 1 -19.95 -18.34 -16.60
N ALA A 2 -18.81 -17.87 -17.12
CA ALA A 2 -17.54 -17.99 -16.43
C ALA A 2 -17.51 -16.99 -15.27
N GLY A 3 -17.38 -17.50 -14.04
CA GLY A 3 -17.21 -16.68 -12.85
C GLY A 3 -15.88 -15.94 -12.95
N ILE A 4 -15.94 -14.63 -13.13
CA ILE A 4 -14.77 -13.76 -13.00
C ILE A 4 -14.27 -13.86 -11.56
N ASN A 5 -13.12 -14.51 -11.37
CA ASN A 5 -12.41 -14.48 -10.10
C ASN A 5 -11.84 -13.06 -9.92
N LEU A 6 -12.54 -12.25 -9.13
CA LEU A 6 -12.23 -10.84 -8.90
C LEU A 6 -10.90 -10.62 -8.12
N ASN A 7 -10.21 -11.67 -7.69
CA ASN A 7 -8.97 -11.55 -6.92
C ASN A 7 -7.72 -11.39 -7.82
N ASN A 8 -7.87 -11.49 -9.15
CA ASN A 8 -6.74 -11.47 -10.09
C ASN A 8 -6.65 -10.21 -10.96
N PHE A 9 -7.44 -9.17 -10.70
CA PHE A 9 -7.49 -8.00 -11.59
C PHE A 9 -6.53 -6.86 -11.24
N PHE A 10 -5.76 -6.95 -10.15
CA PHE A 10 -4.88 -5.85 -9.70
C PHE A 10 -3.51 -6.31 -9.18
N ILE A 11 -3.05 -7.49 -9.58
CA ILE A 11 -1.68 -7.91 -9.28
C ILE A 11 -0.92 -7.85 -10.59
N ASP A 12 -0.38 -6.67 -10.89
CA ASP A 12 0.63 -6.55 -11.93
C ASP A 12 1.90 -7.23 -11.39
N GLU A 13 2.27 -8.37 -11.94
CA GLU A 13 3.50 -9.07 -11.56
C GLU A 13 4.76 -8.23 -11.82
N HIS A 14 4.66 -7.17 -12.64
CA HIS A 14 5.72 -6.19 -12.86
C HIS A 14 5.71 -5.03 -11.87
N ASP A 15 4.78 -5.01 -10.91
CA ASP A 15 4.74 -3.96 -9.89
C ASP A 15 6.01 -4.07 -9.01
N PRO A 16 6.96 -3.12 -9.14
CA PRO A 16 8.21 -3.17 -8.38
C PRO A 16 7.95 -3.02 -6.87
N MET A 17 6.75 -2.58 -6.49
CA MET A 17 6.33 -2.42 -5.12
C MET A 17 5.56 -3.64 -4.57
N LEU A 18 5.40 -4.73 -5.34
CA LEU A 18 4.69 -5.94 -4.90
C LEU A 18 5.41 -6.63 -3.72
N ASN A 19 6.75 -6.61 -3.74
CA ASN A 19 7.59 -7.30 -2.75
C ASN A 19 8.15 -6.38 -1.64
N VAL A 20 7.64 -5.15 -1.54
CA VAL A 20 8.16 -4.18 -0.58
C VAL A 20 7.71 -4.54 0.84
N LYS A 21 8.69 -4.87 1.69
CA LYS A 21 8.47 -5.16 3.11
C LYS A 21 8.64 -3.88 3.92
N VAL A 22 7.53 -3.32 4.41
CA VAL A 22 7.54 -2.18 5.31
C VAL A 22 7.36 -2.65 6.75
N ARG A 23 8.16 -2.10 7.68
CA ARG A 23 8.04 -2.38 9.12
C ARG A 23 7.77 -1.11 9.89
N CYS A 24 6.95 -1.19 10.92
CA CYS A 24 6.81 -0.09 11.88
C CYS A 24 7.93 -0.13 12.93
N LYS A 25 7.95 0.88 13.81
CA LYS A 25 8.91 0.97 14.93
C LYS A 25 8.83 -0.16 15.96
N HIS A 26 7.74 -0.94 15.96
CA HIS A 26 7.59 -2.13 16.82
C HIS A 26 8.22 -3.38 16.18
N GLY A 27 8.72 -3.28 14.95
CA GLY A 27 9.32 -4.39 14.21
C GLY A 27 8.33 -5.19 13.36
N ASP A 28 7.03 -4.97 13.53
CA ASP A 28 5.98 -5.69 12.80
C ASP A 28 5.98 -5.34 11.31
N LEU A 29 5.81 -6.36 10.47
CA LEU A 29 5.55 -6.20 9.05
C LEU A 29 4.16 -5.60 8.85
N LEU A 30 4.09 -4.57 8.01
CA LEU A 30 2.85 -3.87 7.76
C LEU A 30 2.17 -4.41 6.51
N PRO A 31 0.87 -4.72 6.56
CA PRO A 31 0.10 -5.06 5.39
C PRO A 31 -0.07 -3.84 4.48
N LEU A 32 -0.19 -4.08 3.19
CA LEU A 32 -0.61 -3.06 2.23
C LEU A 32 -2.14 -2.99 2.23
N GLU A 33 -2.70 -1.86 2.61
CA GLU A 33 -4.14 -1.64 2.75
C GLU A 33 -4.64 -0.67 1.67
N THR A 34 -5.90 -0.82 1.25
CA THR A 34 -6.54 0.10 0.31
C THR A 34 -7.43 1.09 1.04
N SER A 35 -7.27 2.38 0.76
CA SER A 35 -8.12 3.44 1.30
C SER A 35 -9.47 3.46 0.59
N TRP A 36 -10.53 3.34 1.37
CA TRP A 36 -11.92 3.47 0.95
C TRP A 36 -12.52 4.84 1.30
N SER A 37 -11.68 5.79 1.71
CA SER A 37 -12.15 7.14 2.03
C SER A 37 -12.58 7.87 0.76
N THR A 38 -13.62 8.70 0.86
CA THR A 38 -14.10 9.53 -0.26
C THR A 38 -13.02 10.49 -0.78
N ARG A 39 -12.09 10.91 0.08
CA ARG A 39 -10.98 11.81 -0.27
C ARG A 39 -9.80 11.09 -0.94
N ASN A 40 -9.58 9.80 -0.64
CA ASN A 40 -8.47 9.02 -1.20
C ASN A 40 -8.95 7.63 -1.65
N PRO A 41 -9.92 7.53 -2.58
CA PRO A 41 -10.44 6.24 -2.99
C PRO A 41 -9.38 5.44 -3.75
N GLY A 42 -9.23 4.15 -3.42
CA GLY A 42 -8.35 3.23 -4.13
C GLY A 42 -6.84 3.39 -3.86
N ARG A 43 -6.41 4.45 -3.15
CA ARG A 43 -4.99 4.64 -2.80
C ARG A 43 -4.55 3.61 -1.77
N GLN A 44 -3.36 3.05 -1.95
CA GLN A 44 -2.81 2.04 -1.03
C GLN A 44 -1.85 2.64 -0.01
N PHE A 45 -1.83 2.12 1.21
CA PHE A 45 -0.98 2.61 2.30
C PHE A 45 -0.55 1.47 3.24
N TRP A 46 0.48 1.76 4.03
CA TRP A 46 0.86 0.96 5.20
C TRP A 46 0.52 1.73 6.46
N SER A 47 -0.17 1.08 7.39
CA SER A 47 -0.44 1.61 8.73
C SER A 47 0.02 0.62 9.79
N CYS A 48 0.45 1.12 10.94
CA CYS A 48 0.75 0.25 12.07
C CYS A 48 -0.55 -0.27 12.70
N PRO A 49 -0.64 -1.54 13.11
CA PRO A 49 -1.82 -2.05 13.83
C PRO A 49 -2.16 -1.27 15.11
N TYR A 50 -1.15 -0.65 15.72
CA TYR A 50 -1.29 0.19 16.90
C TYR A 50 -1.55 1.67 16.56
N TYR A 51 -1.89 2.00 15.31
CA TYR A 51 -2.16 3.37 14.89
C TYR A 51 -3.34 3.96 15.69
N GLY A 52 -3.15 5.15 16.26
CA GLY A 52 -4.14 5.80 17.12
C GLY A 52 -4.02 5.47 18.61
N THR A 53 -3.20 4.47 18.98
CA THR A 53 -2.74 4.31 20.37
C THR A 53 -1.62 5.32 20.67
N LYS A 54 -1.35 5.58 21.96
CA LYS A 54 -0.35 6.58 22.40
C LYS A 54 1.06 6.32 21.87
N SER A 55 1.37 5.09 21.44
CA SER A 55 2.70 4.72 21.00
C SER A 55 2.88 4.82 19.48
N SER A 56 1.91 4.52 18.60
CA SER A 56 2.17 4.42 17.16
C SER A 56 1.46 5.48 16.31
N LYS A 57 2.24 6.15 15.46
CA LYS A 57 1.75 7.07 14.43
C LYS A 57 2.26 6.72 13.02
N PHE A 58 2.75 5.48 12.84
CA PHE A 58 3.30 5.09 11.54
C PHE A 58 2.17 4.94 10.52
N PHE A 59 2.25 5.77 9.48
CA PHE A 59 1.39 5.76 8.31
C PHE A 59 2.22 6.22 7.11
N ARG A 60 2.12 5.52 5.97
CA ARG A 60 2.80 5.90 4.73
C ARG A 60 1.99 5.44 3.51
N TRP A 61 1.83 6.31 2.52
CA TRP A 61 1.23 5.91 1.25
C TRP A 61 2.20 5.07 0.41
N ARG A 62 1.66 4.16 -0.41
CA ARG A 62 2.43 3.34 -1.36
C ARG A 62 3.09 4.18 -2.43
N ASP A 63 2.35 5.15 -2.97
CA ASP A 63 2.81 6.06 -4.03
C ASP A 63 3.86 7.09 -3.57
N ASP A 64 3.99 7.32 -2.25
CA ASP A 64 5.08 8.11 -1.66
C ASP A 64 6.41 7.35 -1.60
N ALA A 65 6.38 6.02 -1.79
CA ALA A 65 7.60 5.22 -1.90
C ALA A 65 8.18 5.21 -3.32
N ILE A 66 7.40 5.64 -4.32
CA ILE A 66 7.90 5.92 -5.65
C ILE A 66 8.68 7.23 -5.56
N ASP A 67 10.01 7.16 -5.68
CA ASP A 67 10.86 8.36 -5.72
C ASP A 67 10.33 9.33 -6.78
N LYS A 68 10.40 10.64 -6.52
CA LYS A 68 9.87 11.67 -7.43
C LYS A 68 10.42 11.53 -8.83
N ARG A 69 11.64 11.00 -8.99
CA ARG A 69 12.28 10.73 -10.28
C ARG A 69 11.62 9.58 -11.05
N SER A 70 11.12 8.56 -10.36
CA SER A 70 10.46 7.39 -10.96
C SER A 70 9.01 7.66 -11.40
N ARG A 71 8.35 8.71 -10.89
CA ARG A 71 7.02 9.15 -11.38
C ARG A 71 7.02 9.60 -12.84
N PHE A 72 8.20 9.93 -13.40
CA PHE A 72 8.35 10.37 -14.79
C PHE A 72 8.80 9.25 -15.73
N ILE A 73 9.06 8.05 -15.21
CA ILE A 73 9.62 6.92 -15.99
C ILE A 73 8.59 5.79 -16.14
N LEU A 74 7.59 5.72 -15.28
CA LEU A 74 6.46 4.79 -15.44
C LEU A 74 5.45 5.41 -16.44
N PRO A 75 5.17 4.76 -17.59
CA PRO A 75 4.25 5.25 -18.61
C PRO A 75 2.77 5.22 -18.19
#